data_AF-A0A946BQV7-F1
#
_entry.id   AF-A0A946BQV7-F1
#
_cell.length_a   1.000
_cell.length_b   1.000
_cell.length_c   1.000
_cell.angle_alpha   90.00
_cell.angle_beta   90.00
_cell.angle_gamma   90.00
#
_symmetry.space_group_name_H-M   'P 1'
#
loop_
_entity.id
_entity.type
_entity.pdbx_description
1 polymer ?
#
loop_
_entity_poly.entity_id
_entity_poly.type
_entity_poly.pdbx_seq_one_letter_code
_entity_poly.pdbx_strand_id
1 'polypeptide(L)'
;MMIKFPSYAFITGLYFSTLQFCFLILLQINISSAYLTYMIITGSWLAGSLVGLWMRSLNRHLGVGLGLFCFYGVYALVTHLPFSGYTLAFSALGAGLAGLWAGQFFIFLLSQYKEVDRLFFHENNGFLLGIIIFFVGFTMLGREFVFWAPMALAGLLLLNHTWIKEHSKPGQ
;
A
#
# COMPACT_ATOMS: atom_id res chain seq x y z
N MET A 1 20.23 8.00 8.48
CA MET A 1 20.36 6.63 9.03
C MET A 1 20.18 5.65 7.87
N MET A 2 21.23 4.92 7.48
CA MET A 2 21.17 3.92 6.41
C MET A 2 20.41 2.71 6.93
N ILE A 3 19.11 2.62 6.65
CA ILE A 3 18.36 1.39 6.92
C ILE A 3 18.73 0.40 5.79
N LYS A 4 18.88 -0.89 6.11
CA LYS A 4 19.35 -1.89 5.15
C LYS A 4 18.18 -2.35 4.27
N PHE A 5 18.46 -2.89 3.09
CA PHE A 5 17.47 -3.54 2.20
C PHE A 5 16.37 -4.35 2.93
N PRO A 6 16.69 -5.18 3.97
CA PRO A 6 15.69 -5.94 4.72
C PRO A 6 14.60 -5.08 5.33
N SER A 7 15.01 -3.94 5.85
CA SER A 7 14.14 -3.04 6.57
C SER A 7 13.34 -2.15 5.61
N TYR A 8 13.82 -1.91 4.39
CA TYR A 8 12.97 -1.31 3.34
C TYR A 8 11.82 -2.25 2.97
N ALA A 9 12.12 -3.54 2.79
CA ALA A 9 11.09 -4.55 2.52
C ALA A 9 10.08 -4.65 3.68
N PHE A 10 10.58 -4.62 4.91
CA PHE A 10 9.75 -4.60 6.11
C PHE A 10 8.82 -3.37 6.19
N ILE A 11 9.35 -2.16 5.96
CA ILE A 11 8.53 -0.93 5.97
C ILE A 11 7.52 -0.94 4.84
N THR A 12 7.86 -1.54 3.70
CA THR A 12 6.94 -1.67 2.57
C THR A 12 5.79 -2.64 2.89
N GLY A 13 6.07 -3.77 3.54
CA GLY A 13 5.02 -4.66 4.06
C GLY A 13 4.11 -3.95 5.07
N LEU A 14 4.70 -3.20 6.02
CA LEU A 14 3.95 -2.35 6.96
C LEU A 14 3.03 -1.35 6.24
N TYR A 15 3.54 -0.70 5.19
CA TYR A 15 2.77 0.24 4.37
C TYR A 15 1.61 -0.46 3.66
N PHE A 16 1.83 -1.61 3.05
CA PHE A 16 0.79 -2.36 2.34
C PHE A 16 -0.34 -2.79 3.25
N SER A 17 -0.03 -3.42 4.39
CA SER A 17 -1.06 -3.83 5.34
C SER A 17 -1.83 -2.61 5.86
N THR A 18 -1.12 -1.55 6.27
CA THR A 18 -1.78 -0.35 6.81
C THR A 18 -2.71 0.26 5.78
N LEU A 19 -2.25 0.41 4.52
CA LEU A 19 -3.07 1.00 3.46
C LEU A 19 -4.30 0.14 3.13
N GLN A 20 -4.14 -1.19 3.00
CA GLN A 20 -5.25 -2.11 2.75
C GLN A 20 -6.30 -2.05 3.85
N PHE A 21 -5.88 -2.11 5.12
CA PHE A 21 -6.81 -2.09 6.25
C PHE A 21 -7.43 -0.71 6.47
N CYS A 22 -6.71 0.37 6.18
CA CYS A 22 -7.27 1.73 6.13
C CYS A 22 -8.37 1.84 5.07
N PHE A 23 -8.15 1.33 3.85
CA PHE A 23 -9.23 1.23 2.84
C PHE A 23 -10.43 0.44 3.38
N LEU A 24 -10.16 -0.75 3.92
CA LEU A 24 -11.22 -1.64 4.41
C LEU A 24 -12.08 -0.97 5.48
N ILE A 25 -11.45 -0.42 6.53
CA ILE A 25 -12.21 0.14 7.66
C ILE A 25 -12.95 1.41 7.24
N LEU A 26 -12.32 2.23 6.39
CA LEU A 26 -12.90 3.45 5.87
C LEU A 26 -14.17 3.14 5.07
N LEU A 27 -14.15 2.10 4.24
CA LEU A 27 -15.35 1.66 3.55
C LEU A 27 -16.35 1.00 4.51
N GLN A 28 -15.91 0.14 5.43
CA GLN A 28 -16.81 -0.56 6.33
C GLN A 28 -17.60 0.39 7.26
N ILE A 29 -17.01 1.52 7.64
CA ILE A 29 -17.70 2.59 8.38
C ILE A 29 -18.77 3.27 7.51
N ASN A 30 -18.55 3.38 6.20
CA ASN A 30 -19.37 4.17 5.27
C ASN A 30 -20.22 3.33 4.30
N ILE A 31 -20.08 2.01 4.33
CA ILE A 31 -20.73 1.03 3.45
C ILE A 31 -21.14 -0.16 4.31
N SER A 32 -22.44 -0.44 4.34
CA SER A 32 -23.08 -1.32 5.33
C SER A 32 -22.69 -2.81 5.28
N SER A 33 -21.93 -3.28 4.29
CA SER A 33 -21.60 -4.71 4.12
C SER A 33 -20.11 -4.99 4.30
N ALA A 34 -19.76 -5.60 5.44
CA ALA A 34 -18.38 -5.98 5.77
C ALA A 34 -17.80 -7.00 4.77
N TYR A 35 -18.58 -8.03 4.43
CA TYR A 35 -18.14 -9.08 3.51
C TYR A 35 -17.87 -8.55 2.10
N LEU A 36 -18.81 -7.77 1.55
CA LEU A 36 -18.67 -7.18 0.22
C LEU A 36 -17.46 -6.23 0.16
N THR A 37 -17.30 -5.39 1.19
CA THR A 37 -16.16 -4.47 1.30
C THR A 37 -14.83 -5.21 1.33
N TYR A 38 -14.71 -6.25 2.16
CA TYR A 38 -13.50 -7.07 2.23
C TYR A 38 -13.16 -7.72 0.89
N MET A 39 -14.15 -8.35 0.24
CA MET A 39 -13.95 -9.00 -1.06
C MET A 39 -13.48 -8.01 -2.13
N ILE A 40 -14.11 -6.83 -2.19
CA ILE A 40 -13.78 -5.84 -3.21
C ILE A 40 -12.40 -5.24 -2.97
N ILE A 41 -12.09 -4.80 -1.75
CA ILE A 41 -10.79 -4.21 -1.46
C ILE A 41 -9.67 -5.23 -1.67
N THR A 42 -9.82 -6.44 -1.12
CA THR A 42 -8.80 -7.50 -1.26
C THR A 42 -8.68 -7.95 -2.72
N GLY A 43 -9.80 -8.22 -3.39
CA GLY A 43 -9.82 -8.67 -4.78
C GLY A 43 -9.25 -7.64 -5.74
N SER A 44 -9.64 -6.36 -5.59
CA SER A 44 -9.09 -5.27 -6.39
C SER A 44 -7.60 -5.06 -6.12
N TRP A 45 -7.16 -5.12 -4.86
CA TRP A 45 -5.74 -5.03 -4.52
C TRP A 45 -4.93 -6.16 -5.16
N LEU A 46 -5.42 -7.40 -5.08
CA LEU A 46 -4.77 -8.55 -5.72
C LEU A 46 -4.73 -8.40 -7.24
N ALA A 47 -5.83 -7.97 -7.87
CA ALA A 47 -5.86 -7.70 -9.30
C ALA A 47 -4.83 -6.62 -9.69
N GLY A 48 -4.78 -5.52 -8.93
CA GLY A 48 -3.75 -4.49 -9.06
C GLY A 48 -2.33 -5.04 -8.90
N SER A 49 -2.10 -5.86 -7.88
CA SER A 49 -0.79 -6.47 -7.63
C SER A 49 -0.36 -7.37 -8.79
N LEU A 50 -1.28 -8.15 -9.35
CA LEU A 50 -1.02 -8.92 -10.57
C LEU A 50 -0.66 -8.00 -11.73
N VAL A 51 -1.47 -6.98 -12.02
CA VAL A 51 -1.20 -6.00 -13.08
C VAL A 51 0.18 -5.33 -12.90
N GLY A 52 0.54 -5.01 -11.66
CA GLY A 52 1.83 -4.44 -11.30
C GLY A 52 3.03 -5.30 -11.71
N LEU A 53 2.88 -6.63 -11.76
CA LEU A 53 3.95 -7.53 -12.22
C LEU A 53 4.31 -7.36 -13.71
N TRP A 54 3.42 -6.78 -14.51
CA TRP A 54 3.71 -6.52 -15.93
C TRP A 54 4.17 -5.08 -16.20
N MET A 55 4.19 -4.21 -15.17
CA MET A 55 4.52 -2.79 -15.32
C MET A 55 6.03 -2.53 -15.19
N ARG A 56 6.78 -2.54 -16.30
CA ARG A 56 8.25 -2.38 -16.27
C ARG A 56 8.77 -1.03 -15.74
N SER A 57 7.96 0.03 -15.72
CA SER A 57 8.43 1.42 -15.52
C SER A 57 7.89 2.12 -14.28
N LEU A 58 7.09 1.46 -13.43
CA LEU A 58 6.56 2.12 -12.24
C LEU A 58 7.69 2.26 -11.19
N ASN A 59 8.21 3.48 -11.03
CA ASN A 59 9.21 3.76 -10.02
C ASN A 59 8.57 3.80 -8.62
N ARG A 60 9.41 3.69 -7.59
CA ARG A 60 8.99 3.70 -6.18
C ARG A 60 8.18 4.94 -5.83
N HIS A 61 8.64 6.11 -6.26
CA HIS A 61 8.01 7.40 -5.92
C HIS A 61 6.59 7.49 -6.45
N LEU A 62 6.38 7.09 -7.71
CA LEU A 62 5.07 7.04 -8.34
C LEU A 62 4.21 5.92 -7.74
N GLY A 63 4.77 4.73 -7.47
CA GLY A 63 4.01 3.62 -6.89
C GLY A 63 3.46 3.94 -5.50
N VAL A 64 4.33 4.38 -4.58
CA VAL A 64 3.92 4.78 -3.23
C VAL A 64 3.02 6.01 -3.28
N GLY A 65 3.38 7.02 -4.07
CA GLY A 65 2.61 8.25 -4.22
C GLY A 65 1.21 8.02 -4.81
N LEU A 66 1.09 7.12 -5.79
CA LEU A 66 -0.19 6.72 -6.38
C LEU A 66 -1.08 6.04 -5.34
N GLY A 67 -0.54 5.10 -4.56
CA GLY A 67 -1.29 4.45 -3.49
C GLY A 67 -1.82 5.45 -2.46
N LEU A 68 -0.99 6.41 -2.05
CA LEU A 68 -1.38 7.46 -1.11
C LEU A 68 -2.45 8.40 -1.72
N PHE A 69 -2.26 8.80 -2.97
CA PHE A 69 -3.23 9.63 -3.70
C PHE A 69 -4.59 8.94 -3.82
N CYS A 70 -4.60 7.65 -4.21
CA CYS A 70 -5.82 6.86 -4.31
C CYS A 70 -6.52 6.73 -2.95
N PHE A 71 -5.77 6.49 -1.87
CA PHE A 71 -6.33 6.42 -0.53
C PHE A 71 -7.00 7.73 -0.10
N TYR A 72 -6.31 8.86 -0.24
CA TYR A 72 -6.90 10.15 0.15
C TYR A 72 -8.03 10.59 -0.78
N GLY A 73 -7.98 10.23 -2.07
CA GLY A 73 -9.10 10.41 -2.98
C GLY A 73 -10.35 9.68 -2.50
N VAL A 74 -10.19 8.42 -2.07
CA VAL A 74 -11.28 7.63 -1.49
C VAL A 74 -11.71 8.16 -0.12
N TYR A 75 -10.77 8.60 0.71
CA TYR A 75 -11.06 9.26 1.99
C TYR A 75 -11.92 10.51 1.82
N ALA A 76 -11.57 11.38 0.86
CA ALA A 76 -12.38 12.55 0.52
C ALA A 76 -13.75 12.12 -0.02
N LEU A 77 -13.78 11.13 -0.92
CA LEU A 77 -15.02 10.62 -1.50
C LEU A 77 -15.99 10.09 -0.44
N VAL A 78 -15.55 9.23 0.48
CA VAL A 78 -16.43 8.70 1.54
C VAL A 78 -16.88 9.79 2.51
N THR A 79 -16.05 10.83 2.71
CA THR A 79 -16.35 11.93 3.63
C THR A 79 -17.41 12.86 3.05
N HIS A 80 -17.39 13.10 1.73
CA HIS A 80 -18.33 14.00 1.06
C HIS A 80 -19.55 13.30 0.45
N LEU A 81 -19.43 12.02 0.08
CA LEU A 81 -20.48 11.20 -0.51
C LEU A 81 -20.58 9.82 0.19
N PRO A 82 -20.92 9.80 1.49
CA PRO A 82 -21.09 8.55 2.21
C PRO A 82 -22.29 7.74 1.66
N PHE A 83 -22.23 6.42 1.76
CA PHE A 83 -23.29 5.48 1.33
C PHE A 83 -23.66 5.49 -0.17
N SER A 84 -22.85 6.13 -1.02
CA SER A 84 -23.08 6.10 -2.47
C SER A 84 -22.55 4.81 -3.12
N GLY A 85 -23.26 4.29 -4.12
CA GLY A 85 -22.79 3.16 -4.93
C GLY A 85 -21.49 3.47 -5.70
N TYR A 86 -21.25 4.74 -6.03
CA TYR A 86 -20.00 5.18 -6.66
C TYR A 86 -18.79 5.01 -5.74
N THR A 87 -18.98 5.17 -4.43
CA THR A 87 -17.93 5.06 -3.43
C THR A 87 -17.29 3.68 -3.47
N LEU A 88 -18.08 2.62 -3.63
CA LEU A 88 -17.56 1.27 -3.74
C LEU A 88 -16.73 1.07 -5.02
N ALA A 89 -17.21 1.55 -6.16
CA ALA A 89 -16.53 1.41 -7.44
C ALA A 89 -15.19 2.18 -7.47
N PHE A 90 -15.18 3.43 -7.01
CA PHE A 90 -13.95 4.23 -6.94
C PHE A 90 -12.99 3.71 -5.88
N SER A 91 -13.49 3.11 -4.80
CA SER A 91 -12.63 2.45 -3.81
C SER A 91 -11.99 1.18 -4.35
N ALA A 92 -12.73 0.40 -5.13
CA ALA A 92 -12.19 -0.76 -5.84
C ALA A 92 -11.07 -0.33 -6.81
N LEU A 93 -11.31 0.71 -7.61
CA LEU A 93 -10.32 1.29 -8.51
C LEU A 93 -9.09 1.79 -7.71
N GLY A 94 -9.32 2.56 -6.64
CA GLY A 94 -8.26 3.10 -5.81
C GLY A 94 -7.40 2.03 -5.15
N ALA A 95 -8.03 0.98 -4.59
CA ALA A 95 -7.33 -0.16 -4.01
C ALA A 95 -6.53 -0.94 -5.06
N GLY A 96 -7.08 -1.12 -6.27
CA GLY A 96 -6.36 -1.76 -7.37
C GLY A 96 -5.15 -0.93 -7.84
N LEU A 97 -5.31 0.38 -8.01
CA LEU A 97 -4.21 1.27 -8.38
C LEU A 97 -3.13 1.32 -7.29
N ALA A 98 -3.52 1.32 -6.02
CA ALA A 98 -2.58 1.22 -4.89
C ALA A 98 -1.84 -0.14 -4.88
N GLY A 99 -2.53 -1.22 -5.25
CA GLY A 99 -1.97 -2.56 -5.36
C GLY A 99 -0.91 -2.71 -6.47
N LEU A 100 -0.88 -1.84 -7.48
CA LEU A 100 0.13 -1.89 -8.56
C LEU A 100 1.56 -1.88 -7.99
N TRP A 101 1.80 -1.08 -6.96
CA TRP A 101 3.12 -1.02 -6.33
C TRP A 101 3.49 -2.32 -5.61
N ALA A 102 2.52 -3.05 -5.04
CA ALA A 102 2.78 -4.33 -4.38
C ALA A 102 3.31 -5.39 -5.36
N GLY A 103 2.75 -5.45 -6.57
CA GLY A 103 3.29 -6.29 -7.65
C GLY A 103 4.69 -5.86 -8.07
N GLN A 104 4.83 -4.57 -8.43
CA GLN A 104 6.08 -4.06 -8.98
C GLN A 104 7.24 -4.08 -7.96
N PHE A 105 6.93 -3.93 -6.68
CA PHE A 105 7.91 -4.01 -5.59
C PHE A 105 8.73 -5.30 -5.65
N PHE A 106 8.09 -6.44 -5.91
CA PHE A 106 8.80 -7.71 -6.00
C PHE A 106 9.76 -7.74 -7.20
N ILE A 107 9.33 -7.28 -8.37
CA ILE A 107 10.19 -7.23 -9.56
C ILE A 107 11.39 -6.31 -9.32
N PHE A 108 11.13 -5.14 -8.75
CA PHE A 108 12.15 -4.15 -8.47
C PHE A 108 13.21 -4.68 -7.50
N LEU A 109 12.80 -5.28 -6.38
CA LEU A 109 13.75 -5.77 -5.37
C LEU A 109 14.33 -7.13 -5.67
N LEU A 110 13.65 -8.02 -6.39
CA LEU A 110 14.23 -9.30 -6.83
C LEU A 110 15.43 -9.11 -7.73
N SER A 111 15.49 -8.02 -8.50
CA SER A 111 16.70 -7.68 -9.27
C SER A 111 17.91 -7.37 -8.38
N GLN A 112 17.70 -7.05 -7.09
CA GLN A 112 18.72 -6.61 -6.14
C GLN A 112 18.97 -7.63 -5.02
N TYR A 113 17.96 -8.44 -4.71
CA TYR A 113 18.03 -9.58 -3.81
C TYR A 113 18.33 -10.85 -4.58
N LYS A 114 19.44 -11.50 -4.27
CA LYS A 114 19.76 -12.83 -4.84
C LYS A 114 18.82 -13.93 -4.36
N GLU A 115 18.12 -13.73 -3.24
CA GLU A 115 17.26 -14.72 -2.59
C GLU A 115 15.84 -14.17 -2.40
N VAL A 116 14.88 -14.82 -3.04
CA VAL A 116 13.44 -14.51 -2.99
C VAL A 116 12.90 -14.67 -1.56
N ASP A 117 13.29 -15.75 -0.89
CA ASP A 117 12.75 -16.12 0.43
C ASP A 117 13.02 -15.04 1.50
N ARG A 118 14.20 -14.42 1.47
CA ARG A 118 14.54 -13.35 2.42
C ARG A 118 13.71 -12.09 2.18
N LEU A 119 13.44 -11.75 0.92
CA LEU A 119 12.61 -10.60 0.57
C LEU A 119 11.19 -10.80 1.11
N PHE A 120 10.59 -11.95 0.81
CA PHE A 120 9.27 -12.31 1.32
C PHE A 120 9.23 -12.40 2.84
N PHE A 121 10.28 -12.93 3.48
CA PHE A 121 10.33 -13.00 4.93
C PHE A 121 10.21 -11.61 5.57
N HIS A 122 11.01 -10.64 5.12
CA HIS A 122 10.95 -9.30 5.70
C HIS A 122 9.67 -8.55 5.38
N GLU A 123 9.19 -8.64 4.13
CA GLU A 123 7.94 -8.00 3.72
C GLU A 123 6.74 -8.58 4.47
N ASN A 124 6.60 -9.91 4.54
CA ASN A 124 5.51 -10.58 5.26
C ASN A 124 5.51 -10.28 6.77
N ASN A 125 6.68 -10.25 7.41
CA ASN A 125 6.77 -9.87 8.82
C ASN A 125 6.36 -8.41 9.04
N GLY A 126 6.74 -7.53 8.10
CA GLY A 126 6.27 -6.14 8.09
C GLY A 126 4.77 -6.05 7.94
N PHE A 127 4.19 -6.80 7.00
CA PHE A 127 2.76 -6.87 6.75
C PHE A 127 2.00 -7.36 7.99
N LEU A 128 2.43 -8.46 8.61
CA LEU A 128 1.80 -9.02 9.81
C LEU A 128 1.88 -8.06 11.01
N LEU A 129 3.04 -7.45 11.23
CA LEU A 129 3.16 -6.43 12.28
C LEU A 129 2.25 -5.23 11.96
N GLY A 130 2.12 -4.85 10.71
CA GLY A 130 1.28 -3.73 10.31
C GLY A 130 -0.20 -4.00 10.50
N ILE A 131 -0.67 -5.24 10.40
CA ILE A 131 -2.02 -5.63 10.82
C ILE A 131 -2.21 -5.37 12.32
N ILE A 132 -1.26 -5.80 13.15
CA ILE A 132 -1.31 -5.61 14.60
C ILE A 132 -1.31 -4.10 14.94
N ILE A 133 -0.37 -3.34 14.37
CA ILE A 133 -0.26 -1.90 14.55
C ILE A 133 -1.54 -1.20 14.07
N PHE A 134 -2.12 -1.64 12.96
CA PHE A 134 -3.36 -1.09 12.45
C PHE A 134 -4.50 -1.23 13.46
N PHE A 135 -4.76 -2.45 13.96
CA PHE A 135 -5.87 -2.66 14.88
C PHE A 135 -5.65 -1.97 16.23
N VAL A 136 -4.44 -2.02 16.78
CA VAL A 136 -4.09 -1.31 18.01
C VAL A 136 -4.23 0.21 17.81
N GLY A 137 -3.63 0.75 16.74
CA GLY A 137 -3.66 2.17 16.42
C GLY A 137 -5.06 2.70 16.15
N PHE A 138 -5.86 1.97 15.38
CA PHE A 138 -7.26 2.31 15.14
C PHE A 138 -8.09 2.25 16.42
N THR A 139 -7.87 1.27 17.29
CA THR A 139 -8.58 1.19 18.58
C THR A 139 -8.25 2.36 19.50
N MET A 140 -6.99 2.81 19.51
CA MET A 140 -6.53 3.89 20.39
C MET A 140 -6.82 5.30 19.87
N LEU A 141 -6.71 5.51 18.55
CA LEU A 141 -6.73 6.84 17.93
C LEU A 141 -7.86 7.02 16.90
N GLY A 142 -8.54 5.93 16.52
CA GLY A 142 -9.68 5.96 15.60
C GLY A 142 -9.33 6.55 14.24
N ARG A 143 -10.12 7.55 13.84
CA ARG A 143 -10.02 8.20 12.52
C ARG A 143 -8.67 8.90 12.29
N GLU A 144 -8.06 9.44 13.34
CA GLU A 144 -6.75 10.10 13.22
C GLU A 144 -5.67 9.13 12.76
N PHE A 145 -5.69 7.89 13.28
CA PHE A 145 -4.76 6.85 12.81
C PHE A 145 -4.99 6.50 11.34
N VAL A 146 -6.25 6.32 10.94
CA VAL A 146 -6.61 6.03 9.54
C VAL A 146 -6.13 7.13 8.61
N PHE A 147 -6.21 8.39 9.04
CA PHE A 147 -5.77 9.52 8.25
C PHE A 147 -4.24 9.62 8.18
N TRP A 148 -3.53 9.56 9.31
CA TRP A 148 -2.10 9.87 9.34
C TRP A 148 -1.17 8.67 9.06
N ALA A 149 -1.56 7.44 9.42
CA ALA A 149 -0.67 6.29 9.32
C ALA A 149 -0.20 5.98 7.87
N PRO A 150 -1.07 6.03 6.85
CA PRO A 150 -0.65 5.86 5.45
C PRO A 150 0.38 6.91 5.01
N MET A 151 0.19 8.18 5.40
CA MET A 151 1.13 9.25 5.06
C MET A 151 2.45 9.14 5.79
N ALA A 152 2.44 8.77 7.08
CA ALA A 152 3.66 8.57 7.85
C ALA A 152 4.53 7.47 7.22
N LEU A 153 3.93 6.32 6.87
CA LEU A 153 4.63 5.21 6.24
C LEU A 153 5.09 5.54 4.82
N ALA A 154 4.27 6.23 4.01
CA ALA A 154 4.68 6.73 2.70
C ALA A 154 5.86 7.70 2.83
N GLY A 155 5.83 8.61 3.80
CA GLY A 155 6.93 9.52 4.11
C GLY A 155 8.22 8.77 4.45
N LEU A 156 8.15 7.73 5.29
CA LEU A 156 9.31 6.89 5.61
C LEU A 156 9.90 6.17 4.39
N LEU A 157 9.06 5.75 3.44
CA LEU A 157 9.49 5.12 2.19
C LEU A 157 10.10 6.12 1.19
N LEU A 158 9.64 7.37 1.20
CA LEU A 158 10.02 8.41 0.23
C LEU A 158 11.19 9.30 0.66
N LEU A 159 11.26 9.71 1.94
CA LEU A 159 12.30 10.59 2.50
C LEU A 159 13.69 9.96 2.48
N ASN A 160 13.69 8.64 2.42
CA ASN A 160 14.87 7.84 2.41
C ASN A 160 15.37 7.77 0.95
N HIS A 161 16.38 8.59 0.63
CA HIS A 161 16.94 8.81 -0.72
C HIS A 161 18.14 7.92 -1.10
N THR A 162 18.75 7.21 -0.16
CA THR A 162 20.04 6.48 -0.29
C THR A 162 19.96 4.96 -0.54
N TRP A 163 18.84 4.42 -0.99
CA TRP A 163 18.48 3.02 -0.67
C TRP A 163 18.84 2.04 -1.74
N ILE A 164 18.66 2.47 -2.98
CA ILE A 164 18.63 1.61 -4.13
C ILE A 164 19.10 2.46 -5.30
N LYS A 165 20.14 2.02 -6.01
CA LYS A 165 20.47 2.61 -7.31
C LYS A 165 19.26 2.39 -8.21
N GLU A 166 18.47 3.44 -8.45
CA GLU A 166 17.60 3.46 -9.62
C GLU A 166 18.50 3.16 -10.82
N HIS A 167 18.13 2.18 -11.65
CA HIS A 167 18.83 1.93 -12.89
C HIS A 167 18.84 3.24 -13.67
N SER A 168 20.00 3.91 -13.70
CA SER A 168 20.34 4.80 -14.79
C SER A 168 20.06 3.99 -16.05
N LYS A 169 19.16 4.50 -16.90
CA LYS A 169 18.91 3.97 -18.24
C LYS A 169 20.26 3.48 -18.80
N PRO A 170 20.37 2.23 -19.31
CA PRO A 170 21.54 1.91 -20.10
C PRO A 170 21.61 2.98 -21.20
N GLY A 171 22.72 3.70 -21.22
CA GLY A 171 23.02 4.53 -22.37
C GLY A 171 23.07 3.63 -23.60
N GLN A 172 22.60 4.19 -24.71
CA GLN A 172 22.43 3.62 -26.05
C GLN A 172 21.02 3.11 -26.34
#